data_AF-A0A7Y9DVK5-F1
#
_entry.id   AF-A0A7Y9DVK5-F1
#
_cell.length_a   1.000
_cell.length_b   1.000
_cell.length_c   1.000
_cell.angle_alpha   90.00
_cell.angle_beta   90.00
_cell.angle_gamma   90.00
#
_symmetry.space_group_name_H-M   'P 1'
#
loop_
_entity.id
_entity.type
_entity.pdbx_description
1 polymer ?
#
loop_
_entity_poly.entity_id
_entity_poly.type
_entity_poly.pdbx_seq_one_letter_code
_entity_poly.pdbx_strand_id
1 'polypeptide(L)'
;MTDRLTRGAHSDAETGTCLMEQVALAAGEPFSDRPRCTSPALAALAAQVNDRVSDRARDRLLPLVPALAGADSRDPRAAWELVAVCARAALAVRPDDALSLRLLARAGRAQRRWSRVRLDGTAGLVAGLRALPHLTAAFHRAAVLAGPVGSPQRDDRLVALLHDAVDVREREAVAA
;
A
#
# COMPACT_ATOMS: atom_id res chain seq x y z
N MET A 1 6.59 -16.72 -14.66
CA MET A 1 6.52 -16.05 -13.35
C MET A 1 7.91 -16.10 -12.76
N THR A 2 8.52 -14.93 -12.53
CA THR A 2 9.86 -14.84 -11.91
C THR A 2 9.79 -15.25 -10.44
N ASP A 3 10.80 -15.96 -9.96
CA ASP A 3 10.89 -16.42 -8.56
C ASP A 3 11.47 -15.34 -7.62
N ARG A 4 11.85 -14.18 -8.17
CA ARG A 4 12.52 -13.12 -7.43
C ARG A 4 12.03 -11.75 -7.83
N LEU A 5 11.80 -10.90 -6.83
CA LEU A 5 11.40 -9.52 -7.03
C LEU A 5 12.62 -8.58 -7.07
N THR A 6 12.55 -7.59 -7.97
CA THR A 6 13.52 -6.50 -8.11
C THR A 6 12.90 -5.14 -7.79
N ARG A 7 13.77 -4.16 -7.52
CA ARG A 7 13.38 -2.77 -7.24
C ARG A 7 13.10 -2.03 -8.55
N GLY A 8 12.12 -1.13 -8.53
CA GLY A 8 11.81 -0.23 -9.63
C GLY A 8 10.90 -0.85 -10.69
N ALA A 9 10.53 -0.03 -11.67
CA ALA A 9 9.73 -0.46 -12.81
C ALA A 9 10.63 -0.98 -13.94
N HIS A 10 10.14 -1.97 -14.67
CA HIS A 10 10.83 -2.66 -15.75
C HIS A 10 10.09 -2.43 -17.07
N SER A 11 10.79 -2.62 -18.20
CA SER A 11 10.18 -2.55 -19.54
C SER A 11 9.39 -3.81 -19.87
N ASP A 12 9.81 -4.95 -19.33
CA ASP A 12 9.32 -6.29 -19.63
C ASP A 12 9.72 -7.26 -18.51
N ALA A 13 9.11 -8.45 -18.52
CA ALA A 13 9.33 -9.47 -17.50
C ALA A 13 10.70 -10.18 -17.58
N GLU A 14 11.43 -10.05 -18.70
CA GLU A 14 12.76 -10.68 -18.87
C GLU A 14 13.84 -9.89 -18.11
N THR A 15 13.66 -8.57 -18.01
CA THR A 15 14.58 -7.68 -17.27
C THR A 15 14.39 -7.71 -15.75
N GLY A 16 13.33 -8.35 -15.26
CA GLY A 16 12.98 -8.43 -13.85
C GLY A 16 11.53 -8.05 -13.60
N THR A 17 11.10 -8.11 -12.34
CA THR A 17 9.74 -7.74 -11.95
C THR A 17 9.72 -7.18 -10.53
N CYS A 18 9.07 -6.05 -10.33
CA CYS A 18 8.62 -5.63 -9.01
C CYS A 18 7.34 -6.37 -8.61
N LEU A 19 6.92 -6.19 -7.36
CA LEU A 19 5.68 -6.77 -6.83
C LEU A 19 4.46 -6.45 -7.71
N MET A 20 4.29 -5.21 -8.15
CA MET A 20 3.09 -4.80 -8.90
C MET A 20 3.06 -5.34 -10.33
N GLU A 21 4.23 -5.54 -10.94
CA GLU A 21 4.34 -6.19 -12.25
C GLU A 21 3.99 -7.68 -12.14
N GLN A 22 4.38 -8.36 -11.07
CA GLN A 22 3.94 -9.72 -10.79
C GLN A 22 2.43 -9.79 -10.55
N VAL A 23 1.85 -8.79 -9.88
CA VAL A 23 0.39 -8.67 -9.72
C VAL A 23 -0.30 -8.52 -11.09
N ALA A 24 0.21 -7.66 -11.97
CA ALA A 24 -0.33 -7.49 -13.32
C ALA A 24 -0.29 -8.82 -14.11
N LEU A 25 0.85 -9.52 -14.09
CA LEU A 25 1.01 -10.81 -14.74
C LEU A 25 0.05 -11.88 -14.17
N ALA A 26 -0.07 -11.96 -12.84
CA ALA A 26 -0.96 -12.91 -12.17
C ALA A 26 -2.43 -12.66 -12.48
N ALA A 27 -2.83 -11.40 -12.67
CA ALA A 27 -4.18 -11.01 -13.05
C ALA A 27 -4.46 -11.13 -14.57
N GLY A 28 -3.46 -11.51 -15.38
CA GLY A 28 -3.60 -11.55 -16.85
C GLY A 28 -3.69 -10.17 -17.50
N GLU A 29 -3.20 -9.13 -16.82
CA GLU A 29 -3.15 -7.76 -17.33
C GLU A 29 -1.88 -7.50 -18.16
N PRO A 30 -1.86 -6.44 -18.98
CA PRO A 30 -0.62 -5.97 -19.60
C PRO A 30 0.45 -5.69 -18.53
N PHE A 31 1.70 -6.02 -18.83
CA PHE A 31 2.84 -5.78 -17.95
C PHE A 31 2.91 -4.31 -17.51
N SER A 32 2.78 -4.06 -16.20
CA SER A 32 2.74 -2.72 -15.63
C SER A 32 3.01 -2.72 -14.13
N ASP A 33 3.67 -1.67 -13.63
CA ASP A 33 3.81 -1.37 -12.20
C ASP A 33 2.54 -0.73 -11.59
N ARG A 34 1.50 -0.51 -12.40
CA ARG A 34 0.21 0.08 -12.01
C ARG A 34 -0.96 -0.74 -12.55
N PRO A 35 -1.13 -1.99 -12.11
CA PRO A 35 -2.23 -2.84 -12.54
C PRO A 35 -3.59 -2.23 -12.19
N ARG A 36 -4.60 -2.52 -13.03
CA ARG A 36 -5.99 -2.07 -12.84
C ARG A 36 -6.71 -2.89 -11.78
N CYS A 37 -6.30 -4.14 -11.58
CA CYS A 37 -6.84 -5.05 -10.57
C CYS A 37 -6.48 -4.67 -9.12
N THR A 38 -5.67 -3.63 -8.92
CA THR A 38 -5.35 -3.08 -7.60
C THR A 38 -5.66 -1.59 -7.56
N SER A 39 -6.27 -1.11 -6.46
CA SER A 39 -6.53 0.33 -6.31
C SER A 39 -5.23 1.15 -6.42
N PRO A 40 -5.23 2.33 -7.08
CA PRO A 40 -4.01 3.11 -7.29
C PRO A 40 -3.25 3.48 -6.01
N ALA A 41 -3.97 3.69 -4.90
CA ALA A 41 -3.36 4.00 -3.61
C ALA A 41 -2.62 2.78 -3.01
N LEU A 42 -3.21 1.58 -3.11
CA LEU A 42 -2.58 0.35 -2.63
C LEU A 42 -1.42 -0.05 -3.53
N ALA A 43 -1.56 0.06 -4.85
CA ALA A 43 -0.47 -0.16 -5.81
C ALA A 43 0.73 0.75 -5.52
N ALA A 44 0.48 2.05 -5.28
CA ALA A 44 1.53 3.00 -4.91
C ALA A 44 2.20 2.68 -3.56
N LEU A 45 1.46 2.19 -2.58
CA LEU A 45 2.02 1.75 -1.30
C LEU A 45 2.88 0.49 -1.48
N ALA A 46 2.36 -0.51 -2.18
CA ALA A 46 3.04 -1.77 -2.46
C ALA A 46 4.34 -1.57 -3.25
N ALA A 47 4.32 -0.74 -4.29
CA ALA A 47 5.53 -0.34 -5.03
C ALA A 47 6.57 0.35 -4.11
N GLN A 48 6.11 1.25 -3.24
CA GLN A 48 7.00 1.94 -2.31
C GLN A 48 7.61 1.01 -1.25
N VAL A 49 6.88 0.00 -0.78
CA VAL A 49 7.38 -1.05 0.12
C VAL A 49 8.39 -1.93 -0.61
N ASN A 50 8.03 -2.44 -1.80
CA ASN A 50 8.91 -3.24 -2.68
C ASN A 50 10.28 -2.59 -2.84
N ASP A 51 10.29 -1.30 -3.14
CA ASP A 51 11.54 -0.58 -3.37
C ASP A 51 12.32 -0.41 -2.07
N ARG A 52 11.65 -0.21 -0.93
CA ARG A 52 12.33 0.14 0.32
C ARG A 52 12.82 -1.05 1.13
N VAL A 53 12.32 -2.26 0.94
CA VAL A 53 12.85 -3.45 1.59
C VAL A 53 14.15 -3.92 0.93
N SER A 54 15.01 -4.60 1.71
CA SER A 54 16.20 -5.24 1.15
C SER A 54 15.85 -6.32 0.13
N ASP A 55 16.83 -6.70 -0.70
CA ASP A 55 16.65 -7.79 -1.66
C ASP A 55 16.28 -9.11 -0.99
N ARG A 56 16.81 -9.37 0.21
CA ARG A 56 16.50 -10.58 0.99
C ARG A 56 15.05 -10.59 1.48
N ALA A 57 14.50 -9.41 1.78
CA ALA A 57 13.14 -9.30 2.29
C ALA A 57 12.09 -9.19 1.18
N ARG A 58 12.48 -8.79 -0.03
CA ARG A 58 11.52 -8.52 -1.12
C ARG A 58 10.72 -9.74 -1.52
N ASP A 59 11.33 -10.92 -1.58
CA ASP A 59 10.62 -12.15 -1.98
C ASP A 59 9.53 -12.56 -0.97
N ARG A 60 9.58 -12.05 0.28
CA ARG A 60 8.49 -12.22 1.26
C ARG A 60 7.21 -11.49 0.87
N LEU A 61 7.25 -10.63 -0.15
CA LEU A 61 6.08 -9.93 -0.69
C LEU A 61 5.34 -10.77 -1.74
N LEU A 62 5.98 -11.79 -2.36
CA LEU A 62 5.34 -12.65 -3.37
C LEU A 62 4.04 -13.31 -2.87
N PRO A 63 3.93 -13.80 -1.63
CA PRO A 63 2.68 -14.36 -1.12
C PRO A 63 1.50 -13.39 -1.09
N LEU A 64 1.73 -12.08 -1.18
CA LEU A 64 0.69 -11.05 -1.23
C LEU A 64 0.09 -10.86 -2.63
N VAL A 65 0.70 -11.43 -3.68
CA VAL A 65 0.28 -11.25 -5.07
C VAL A 65 -1.21 -11.59 -5.29
N PRO A 66 -1.74 -12.75 -4.82
CA PRO A 66 -3.15 -13.08 -5.03
C PRO A 66 -4.11 -12.08 -4.38
N ALA A 67 -3.80 -11.62 -3.16
CA ALA A 67 -4.65 -10.66 -2.45
C ALA A 67 -4.63 -9.28 -3.11
N LEU A 68 -3.46 -8.84 -3.60
CA LEU A 68 -3.31 -7.59 -4.35
C LEU A 68 -4.03 -7.62 -5.70
N ALA A 69 -4.02 -8.76 -6.40
CA ALA A 69 -4.70 -8.96 -7.68
C ALA A 69 -6.24 -8.91 -7.60
N GLY A 70 -6.82 -8.97 -6.40
CA GLY A 70 -8.26 -8.79 -6.17
C GLY A 70 -8.63 -7.47 -5.50
N ALA A 71 -7.67 -6.57 -5.25
CA ALA A 71 -7.83 -5.41 -4.38
C ALA A 71 -8.15 -4.10 -5.14
N ASP A 72 -8.93 -4.16 -6.22
CA ASP A 72 -9.49 -2.95 -6.83
C ASP A 72 -10.53 -2.32 -5.90
N SER A 73 -10.43 -1.00 -5.75
CA SER A 73 -11.39 -0.21 -5.01
C SER A 73 -11.38 1.22 -5.50
N ARG A 74 -12.58 1.74 -5.74
CA ARG A 74 -12.84 3.15 -6.05
C ARG A 74 -13.46 3.90 -4.88
N ASP A 75 -13.55 3.26 -3.71
CA ASP A 75 -14.05 3.90 -2.50
C ASP A 75 -12.97 4.82 -1.91
N PRO A 76 -13.23 6.13 -1.73
CA PRO A 76 -12.29 7.03 -1.07
C PRO A 76 -11.84 6.55 0.31
N ARG A 77 -12.72 5.85 1.05
CA ARG A 77 -12.43 5.32 2.39
C ARG A 77 -11.25 4.37 2.37
N ALA A 78 -11.14 3.53 1.35
CA ALA A 78 -10.04 2.58 1.21
C ALA A 78 -8.68 3.30 1.15
N ALA A 79 -8.57 4.36 0.35
CA ALA A 79 -7.33 5.14 0.24
C ALA A 79 -6.97 5.86 1.55
N TRP A 80 -7.97 6.36 2.30
CA TRP A 80 -7.76 7.00 3.59
C TRP A 80 -7.43 6.01 4.71
N GLU A 81 -7.92 4.77 4.63
CA GLU A 81 -7.56 3.72 5.57
C GLU A 81 -6.08 3.31 5.41
N LEU A 82 -5.55 3.31 4.18
CA LEU A 82 -4.10 3.12 3.98
C LEU A 82 -3.26 4.21 4.67
N VAL A 83 -3.74 5.46 4.70
CA VAL A 83 -3.11 6.54 5.49
C VAL A 83 -3.13 6.20 6.97
N ALA A 84 -4.25 5.69 7.48
CA ALA A 84 -4.38 5.28 8.87
C ALA A 84 -3.46 4.10 9.22
N VAL A 85 -3.35 3.08 8.36
CA VAL A 85 -2.42 1.95 8.52
C VAL A 85 -0.98 2.44 8.63
N CYS A 86 -0.52 3.29 7.70
CA CYS A 86 0.83 3.82 7.73
C CYS A 86 1.09 4.68 8.98
N ALA A 87 0.13 5.52 9.37
CA ALA A 87 0.24 6.32 10.58
C ALA A 87 0.30 5.45 11.84
N ARG A 88 -0.53 4.39 11.92
CA ARG A 88 -0.51 3.43 13.04
C ARG A 88 0.81 2.68 13.12
N ALA A 89 1.39 2.26 11.99
CA ALA A 89 2.71 1.63 11.95
C ALA A 89 3.82 2.54 12.49
N ALA A 90 3.79 3.84 12.16
CA ALA A 90 4.70 4.82 12.73
C ALA A 90 4.50 5.00 14.25
N LEU A 91 3.25 5.07 14.71
CA LEU A 91 2.90 5.23 16.12
C LEU A 91 3.25 4.01 16.97
N ALA A 92 3.23 2.81 16.40
CA ALA A 92 3.68 1.60 17.08
C ALA A 92 5.17 1.65 17.46
N VAL A 93 5.98 2.42 16.72
CA VAL A 93 7.40 2.65 17.04
C VAL A 93 7.58 3.91 17.90
N ARG A 94 6.86 4.98 17.59
CA ARG A 94 6.90 6.24 18.35
C ARG A 94 5.48 6.75 18.66
N PRO A 95 4.92 6.44 19.84
CA PRO A 95 3.55 6.80 20.20
C PRO A 95 3.26 8.31 20.23
N ASP A 96 4.26 9.13 20.50
CA ASP A 96 4.17 10.59 20.59
C ASP A 96 4.48 11.32 19.26
N ASP A 97 4.58 10.59 18.14
CA ASP A 97 4.89 11.18 16.83
C ASP A 97 3.77 12.11 16.33
N ALA A 98 3.99 13.42 16.49
CA ALA A 98 2.99 14.45 16.19
C ALA A 98 2.47 14.41 14.74
N LEU A 99 3.31 14.10 13.75
CA LEU A 99 2.90 13.98 12.36
C LEU A 99 1.95 12.80 12.17
N SER A 100 2.31 11.63 12.71
CA SER A 100 1.51 10.41 12.59
C SER A 100 0.16 10.53 13.32
N LEU A 101 0.13 11.16 14.52
CA LEU A 101 -1.12 11.49 15.22
C LEU A 101 -2.04 12.39 14.38
N ARG A 102 -1.49 13.43 13.74
CA ARG A 102 -2.26 14.34 12.87
C ARG A 102 -2.80 13.63 11.64
N LEU A 103 -2.00 12.76 11.01
CA LEU A 103 -2.39 11.99 9.84
C LEU A 103 -3.48 10.96 10.18
N LEU A 104 -3.36 10.25 11.30
CA LEU A 104 -4.38 9.33 11.79
C LEU A 104 -5.71 10.06 12.08
N ALA A 105 -5.66 11.19 12.78
CA ALA A 105 -6.86 11.99 13.04
C ALA A 105 -7.51 12.51 11.75
N ARG A 106 -6.71 12.86 10.74
CA ARG A 106 -7.19 13.30 9.42
C ARG A 106 -7.83 12.15 8.64
N ALA A 107 -7.22 10.97 8.64
CA ALA A 107 -7.78 9.76 8.04
C ALA A 107 -9.15 9.44 8.65
N GLY A 108 -9.26 9.42 9.99
CA GLY A 108 -10.54 9.17 10.65
C GLY A 108 -11.63 10.21 10.32
N ARG A 109 -11.28 11.50 10.18
CA ARG A 109 -12.23 12.53 9.71
C ARG A 109 -12.68 12.29 8.26
N ALA A 110 -11.75 11.91 7.39
CA ALA A 110 -12.06 11.62 6.00
C ALA A 110 -12.96 10.37 5.88
N GLN A 111 -12.67 9.31 6.62
CA GLN A 111 -13.52 8.12 6.66
C GLN A 111 -14.95 8.43 7.12
N ARG A 112 -15.12 9.20 8.22
CA ARG A 112 -16.45 9.64 8.67
C ARG A 112 -17.16 10.55 7.68
N ARG A 113 -16.42 11.35 6.90
CA ARG A 113 -17.00 12.19 5.85
C ARG A 113 -17.55 11.32 4.72
N TRP A 114 -16.75 10.37 4.24
CA TRP A 114 -17.11 9.50 3.12
C TRP A 114 -18.06 8.36 3.52
N SER A 115 -18.19 8.04 4.82
CA SER A 115 -19.23 7.10 5.29
C SER A 115 -20.64 7.68 5.17
N ARG A 116 -20.78 9.01 5.05
CA ARG A 116 -22.07 9.70 4.88
C ARG A 116 -22.48 9.86 3.42
N VAL A 117 -21.54 9.68 2.49
CA VAL A 117 -21.76 9.89 1.06
C VAL A 117 -21.07 8.74 0.32
N ARG A 118 -21.86 7.81 -0.22
CA ARG A 118 -21.32 6.73 -1.04
C ARG A 118 -20.92 7.31 -2.39
N LEU A 119 -19.62 7.42 -2.62
CA LEU A 119 -19.06 7.74 -3.93
C LEU A 119 -18.48 6.47 -4.54
N ASP A 120 -18.87 6.17 -5.77
CA ASP A 120 -18.35 5.09 -6.57
C ASP A 120 -17.84 5.61 -7.92
N GLY A 121 -17.35 4.70 -8.76
CA GLY A 121 -16.85 5.02 -10.10
C GLY A 121 -15.77 6.09 -10.09
N THR A 122 -15.83 6.99 -11.06
CA THR A 122 -14.82 8.06 -11.24
C THR A 122 -14.83 9.07 -10.11
N ALA A 123 -16.00 9.40 -9.56
CA ALA A 123 -16.12 10.37 -8.47
C ALA A 123 -15.45 9.84 -7.19
N GLY A 124 -15.66 8.56 -6.87
CA GLY A 124 -14.98 7.88 -5.78
C GLY A 124 -13.47 7.84 -6.00
N LEU A 125 -13.02 7.44 -7.19
CA LEU A 125 -11.59 7.44 -7.54
C LEU A 125 -10.94 8.82 -7.32
N VAL A 126 -11.50 9.88 -7.90
CA VAL A 126 -10.98 11.25 -7.78
C VAL A 126 -10.96 11.73 -6.32
N ALA A 127 -12.00 11.41 -5.55
CA ALA A 127 -12.04 11.73 -4.13
C ALA A 127 -10.96 10.96 -3.34
N GLY A 128 -10.70 9.69 -3.69
CA GLY A 128 -9.64 8.86 -3.14
C GLY A 128 -8.23 9.39 -3.43
N LEU A 129 -7.99 9.96 -4.63
CA LEU A 129 -6.69 10.55 -4.98
C LEU A 129 -6.24 11.66 -4.02
N ARG A 130 -7.17 12.33 -3.33
CA ARG A 130 -6.84 13.34 -2.30
C ARG A 130 -6.11 12.74 -1.09
N ALA A 131 -6.17 11.43 -0.88
CA ALA A 131 -5.40 10.75 0.15
C ALA A 131 -3.92 10.60 -0.21
N LEU A 132 -3.54 10.63 -1.50
CA LEU A 132 -2.18 10.27 -1.94
C LEU A 132 -1.06 11.09 -1.28
N PRO A 133 -1.12 12.43 -1.18
CA PRO A 133 -0.07 13.19 -0.49
C PRO A 133 0.06 12.81 0.99
N HIS A 134 -1.06 12.47 1.63
CA HIS A 134 -1.09 12.04 3.02
C HIS A 134 -0.58 10.60 3.19
N LEU A 135 -0.89 9.73 2.24
CA LEU A 135 -0.37 8.36 2.20
C LEU A 135 1.15 8.37 2.03
N THR A 136 1.66 9.15 1.09
CA THR A 136 3.11 9.34 0.90
C THR A 136 3.76 9.86 2.17
N ALA A 137 3.19 10.89 2.81
CA ALA A 137 3.72 11.43 4.06
C ALA A 137 3.69 10.40 5.21
N ALA A 138 2.58 9.68 5.38
CA ALA A 138 2.41 8.66 6.42
C ALA A 138 3.39 7.51 6.22
N PHE A 139 3.48 6.98 4.99
CA PHE A 139 4.39 5.91 4.64
C PHE A 139 5.85 6.33 4.80
N HIS A 140 6.24 7.52 4.31
CA HIS A 140 7.59 8.02 4.50
C HIS A 140 7.94 8.12 5.98
N ARG A 141 7.00 8.60 6.82
CA ARG A 141 7.21 8.64 8.27
C ARG A 141 7.39 7.25 8.84
N ALA A 142 6.50 6.30 8.53
CA ALA A 142 6.61 4.90 8.95
C ALA A 142 7.96 4.28 8.53
N ALA A 143 8.40 4.49 7.30
CA ALA A 143 9.66 3.96 6.77
C ALA A 143 10.91 4.55 7.44
N VAL A 144 10.87 5.82 7.85
CA VAL A 144 11.93 6.45 8.64
C VAL A 144 11.98 5.87 10.05
N LEU A 145 10.83 5.59 10.66
CA LEU A 145 10.75 5.03 12.02
C LEU A 145 10.99 3.54 12.08
N ALA A 146 10.81 2.83 10.96
CA ALA A 146 11.03 1.40 10.87
C ALA A 146 12.49 1.00 11.19
N GLY A 147 13.46 1.92 11.08
CA GLY A 147 14.85 1.71 11.51
C GLY A 147 15.87 2.09 10.43
N PRO A 148 17.14 1.68 10.59
CA PRO A 148 18.18 1.88 9.59
C PRO A 148 17.88 1.13 8.29
N VAL A 149 18.19 1.75 7.14
CA VAL A 149 18.06 1.12 5.81
C VAL A 149 18.92 -0.15 5.77
N GLY A 150 18.35 -1.25 5.26
CA GLY A 150 19.01 -2.55 5.18
C GLY A 150 19.01 -3.37 6.46
N SER A 151 18.47 -2.85 7.58
CA SER A 151 18.32 -3.65 8.80
C SER A 151 17.15 -4.65 8.69
N PRO A 152 17.29 -5.89 9.19
CA PRO A 152 16.20 -6.87 9.18
C PRO A 152 14.94 -6.39 9.90
N GLN A 153 15.09 -5.67 11.00
CA GLN A 153 13.97 -5.14 11.78
C GLN A 153 13.16 -4.10 10.98
N ARG A 154 13.84 -3.31 10.15
CA ARG A 154 13.18 -2.36 9.26
C ARG A 154 12.40 -3.09 8.17
N ASP A 155 13.00 -4.13 7.59
CA ASP A 155 12.33 -4.95 6.59
C ASP A 155 11.09 -5.63 7.16
N ASP A 156 11.19 -6.22 8.36
CA ASP A 156 10.06 -6.86 9.04
C ASP A 156 8.89 -5.89 9.24
N ARG A 157 9.19 -4.65 9.66
CA ARG A 157 8.15 -3.62 9.86
C ARG A 157 7.52 -3.17 8.56
N LEU A 158 8.28 -3.05 7.47
CA LEU A 158 7.75 -2.64 6.17
C LEU A 158 6.92 -3.76 5.51
N VAL A 159 7.37 -5.01 5.64
CA VAL A 159 6.60 -6.18 5.19
C VAL A 159 5.31 -6.29 5.99
N ALA A 160 5.37 -6.20 7.32
CA ALA A 160 4.19 -6.22 8.18
C ALA A 160 3.21 -5.09 7.87
N LEU A 161 3.69 -3.88 7.59
CA LEU A 161 2.84 -2.76 7.18
C LEU A 161 2.04 -3.07 5.91
N LEU A 162 2.65 -3.73 4.92
CA LEU A 162 1.92 -4.10 3.70
C LEU A 162 0.92 -5.23 3.94
N HIS A 163 1.25 -6.20 4.80
CA HIS A 163 0.27 -7.19 5.27
C HIS A 163 -0.93 -6.51 5.93
N ASP A 164 -0.71 -5.61 6.89
CA ASP A 164 -1.79 -4.86 7.54
C ASP A 164 -2.66 -4.09 6.53
N ALA A 165 -2.03 -3.50 5.50
CA ALA A 165 -2.73 -2.78 4.44
C ALA A 165 -3.62 -3.68 3.58
N VAL A 166 -3.18 -4.90 3.28
CA VAL A 166 -3.94 -5.93 2.56
C VAL A 166 -5.06 -6.49 3.43
N ASP A 167 -4.78 -6.83 4.69
CA ASP A 167 -5.76 -7.41 5.61
C ASP A 167 -6.94 -6.46 5.91
N VAL A 168 -6.66 -5.17 6.05
CA VAL A 168 -7.74 -4.18 6.22
C VAL A 168 -8.63 -4.14 4.99
N ARG A 169 -8.08 -4.40 3.80
CA ARG A 169 -8.85 -4.42 2.56
C ARG A 169 -9.78 -5.62 2.45
N GLU A 170 -9.29 -6.79 2.84
CA GLU A 170 -10.10 -8.01 2.87
C GLU A 170 -11.27 -7.89 3.86
N ARG A 171 -11.03 -7.34 5.07
CA ARG A 171 -12.09 -7.13 6.05
C ARG A 171 -13.20 -6.20 5.56
N GLU A 172 -12.83 -5.14 4.86
CA GLU A 172 -13.81 -4.22 4.27
C GLU A 172 -14.57 -4.83 3.09
N ALA A 173 -13.97 -5.75 2.33
CA ALA A 173 -14.65 -6.47 1.25
C ALA A 173 -15.70 -7.46 1.79
N VAL A 174 -15.43 -8.11 2.92
CA VAL A 174 -16.39 -9.04 3.59
C VAL A 174 -17.54 -8.28 4.27
N ALA A 175 -17.32 -7.03 4.68
CA ALA A 175 -18.33 -6.22 5.37
C ALA A 175 -19.25 -5.41 4.43
N ALA A 176 -19.02 -5.46 3.11
CA ALA A 176 -19.75 -4.70 2.09
C ALA A 176 -20.85 -5.52 1.42
#